data_AF-A0AAW2CQM1-F1
#
_entry.id   AF-A0AAW2CQM1-F1
#
_cell.length_a   1.000
_cell.length_b   1.000
_cell.length_c   1.000
_cell.angle_alpha   90.00
_cell.angle_beta   90.00
_cell.angle_gamma   90.00
#
_symmetry.space_group_name_H-M   'P 1'
#
loop_
_entity.id
_entity.type
_entity.pdbx_description
1 polymer ?
#
loop_
_entity_poly.entity_id
_entity_poly.type
_entity_poly.pdbx_seq_one_letter_code
_entity_poly.pdbx_strand_id
1 'polypeptide(L)'
;MEALGASSVPSFHIRTTLDKTKLRNPMFLNFHFNQIPSLTFSLVHRKQSKFKVFNNISSTVSTEPTNPPEPVFETHGRGEKFDWYLQWCPVMPICDLVKRRPHAKKVIGLDVVVWWDRNEETWKVFDDRCPHRLAPLSDGRIDQWGRLQCAYHGWCFNGSGNCKFIPQAPPNGPKVHAAKKACVAVYPSTVQNNIVWFWPNSNPRYKDILVEKKPPYIPEIDDPSFTNLMGNRDIPYGYEVLIENLMDPAHVPYAHYGVMEILPSKNSSTPIEFMIEKLDVNGFNIVQFQEWSRCTFIAPYLVYASLKPEDQANGSISSAGTRKLIQGVAD
;
A
#
# COMPACT_ATOMS: atom_id res chain seq x y z
N MET A 1 35.83 -48.03 -40.40
CA MET A 1 35.66 -48.45 -38.99
C MET A 1 34.45 -47.67 -38.48
N GLU A 2 33.27 -48.16 -38.87
CA GLU A 2 32.33 -48.92 -38.01
C GLU A 2 31.57 -47.95 -37.08
N ALA A 3 30.25 -47.89 -37.00
CA ALA A 3 29.09 -48.44 -37.73
C ALA A 3 27.89 -47.55 -37.28
N LEU A 4 26.99 -47.09 -38.17
CA LEU A 4 25.61 -47.59 -38.38
C LEU A 4 24.86 -47.93 -37.07
N GLY A 5 23.61 -47.50 -36.82
CA GLY A 5 22.63 -46.92 -37.72
C GLY A 5 21.32 -46.55 -36.98
N ALA A 6 20.48 -45.83 -37.69
CA ALA A 6 19.13 -45.42 -37.31
C ALA A 6 18.12 -46.59 -37.44
N SER A 7 16.96 -46.50 -36.77
CA SER A 7 15.64 -46.55 -37.42
C SER A 7 14.49 -46.44 -36.41
N SER A 8 13.29 -46.29 -36.97
CA SER A 8 12.09 -45.66 -36.43
C SER A 8 10.86 -46.59 -36.48
N VAL A 9 10.06 -46.58 -35.38
CA VAL A 9 8.57 -46.71 -35.21
C VAL A 9 7.85 -48.01 -35.69
N PRO A 10 6.86 -48.55 -34.93
CA PRO A 10 5.45 -48.21 -35.17
C PRO A 10 4.60 -47.94 -33.90
N SER A 11 3.52 -47.19 -34.13
CA SER A 11 2.46 -46.81 -33.20
C SER A 11 1.58 -48.00 -32.77
N PHE A 12 1.12 -48.02 -31.51
CA PHE A 12 -0.07 -48.75 -31.11
C PHE A 12 -0.98 -47.87 -30.24
N HIS A 13 -2.18 -47.62 -30.77
CA HIS A 13 -3.30 -46.98 -30.10
C HIS A 13 -3.87 -47.88 -29.00
N ILE A 14 -4.15 -47.31 -27.82
CA ILE A 14 -5.21 -47.77 -26.94
C ILE A 14 -6.15 -46.60 -26.66
N ARG A 15 -7.43 -46.86 -26.89
CA ARG A 15 -8.57 -45.96 -26.77
C ARG A 15 -9.27 -46.25 -25.44
N THR A 16 -9.32 -45.29 -24.52
CA THR A 16 -10.22 -45.36 -23.36
C THR A 16 -10.76 -43.97 -23.03
N THR A 17 -11.97 -43.74 -23.54
CA THR A 17 -13.11 -43.04 -22.91
C THR A 17 -12.79 -41.85 -22.00
N LEU A 18 -13.00 -40.66 -22.57
CA LEU A 18 -13.22 -39.40 -21.88
C LEU A 18 -14.54 -39.47 -21.09
N ASP A 19 -14.47 -39.62 -19.76
CA ASP A 19 -15.61 -39.37 -18.89
C ASP A 19 -15.61 -37.90 -18.47
N LYS A 20 -16.56 -37.14 -19.01
CA LYS A 20 -16.76 -35.72 -18.73
C LYS A 20 -17.57 -35.60 -17.44
N THR A 21 -16.90 -35.52 -16.30
CA THR A 21 -17.54 -35.04 -15.07
C THR A 21 -16.77 -33.88 -14.46
N LYS A 22 -17.27 -32.67 -14.79
CA LYS A 22 -17.22 -31.41 -14.01
C LYS A 22 -15.90 -31.08 -13.30
N LEU A 23 -14.92 -30.59 -14.06
CA LEU A 23 -14.00 -29.59 -13.53
C LEU A 23 -14.73 -28.23 -13.48
N ARG A 24 -15.00 -27.76 -12.27
CA ARG A 24 -15.58 -26.44 -12.01
C ARG A 24 -14.45 -25.41 -12.17
N ASN A 25 -14.55 -24.56 -13.18
CA ASN A 25 -13.64 -23.42 -13.38
C ASN A 25 -13.59 -22.56 -12.10
N PRO A 26 -12.43 -21.93 -11.77
CA PRO A 26 -12.40 -20.90 -10.73
C PRO A 26 -13.31 -19.75 -11.16
N MET A 27 -14.27 -19.44 -10.29
CA MET A 27 -15.27 -18.42 -10.50
C MET A 27 -14.60 -17.04 -10.36
N PHE A 28 -14.17 -16.46 -11.48
CA PHE A 28 -13.85 -15.04 -11.54
C PHE A 28 -15.13 -14.25 -11.22
N LEU A 29 -15.16 -13.57 -10.08
CA LEU A 29 -16.18 -12.57 -9.77
C LEU A 29 -15.92 -11.33 -10.63
N ASN A 30 -16.34 -11.38 -11.89
CA ASN A 30 -16.50 -10.21 -12.74
C ASN A 30 -17.71 -9.42 -12.23
N PHE A 31 -17.49 -8.51 -11.28
CA PHE A 31 -18.47 -7.47 -10.99
C PHE A 31 -18.37 -6.39 -12.07
N HIS A 32 -19.13 -6.56 -13.15
CA HIS A 32 -19.45 -5.46 -14.06
C HIS A 32 -20.40 -4.51 -13.32
N PHE A 33 -19.86 -3.42 -12.76
CA PHE A 33 -20.69 -2.28 -12.39
C PHE A 33 -20.90 -1.42 -13.63
N ASN A 34 -22.15 -1.36 -14.08
CA ASN A 34 -22.60 -0.37 -15.06
C ASN A 34 -22.33 1.04 -14.50
N GLN A 35 -21.69 1.87 -15.33
CA GLN A 35 -21.50 3.29 -15.07
C GLN A 35 -22.86 3.94 -14.81
N ILE A 36 -23.04 4.52 -13.62
CA ILE A 36 -24.18 5.41 -13.33
C ILE A 36 -23.82 6.80 -13.88
N PRO A 37 -24.68 7.44 -14.70
CA PRO A 37 -24.41 8.77 -15.24
C PRO A 37 -24.28 9.81 -14.13
N SER A 38 -23.30 10.71 -14.30
CA SER A 38 -23.05 11.85 -13.44
C SER A 38 -24.29 12.75 -13.36
N LEU A 39 -24.89 12.88 -12.18
CA LEU A 39 -25.82 13.96 -11.88
C LEU A 39 -25.04 15.15 -11.32
N THR A 40 -25.06 16.25 -12.08
CA THR A 40 -24.56 17.57 -11.68
C THR A 40 -25.36 18.10 -10.49
N PHE A 41 -24.74 18.16 -9.31
CA PHE A 41 -25.28 18.90 -8.17
C PHE A 41 -24.63 20.27 -8.05
N SER A 42 -25.46 21.29 -8.25
CA SER A 42 -25.18 22.71 -8.13
C SER A 42 -24.83 23.10 -6.69
N LEU A 43 -23.86 24.02 -6.53
CA LEU A 43 -23.48 24.66 -5.28
C LEU A 43 -24.69 25.24 -4.55
N VAL A 44 -24.95 24.78 -3.32
CA VAL A 44 -25.81 25.48 -2.35
C VAL A 44 -25.00 25.73 -1.08
N HIS A 45 -24.83 27.02 -0.78
CA HIS A 45 -24.19 27.54 0.43
C HIS A 45 -24.81 26.93 1.70
N ARG A 46 -23.99 26.27 2.53
CA ARG A 46 -24.38 25.85 3.88
C ARG A 46 -23.69 26.74 4.92
N LYS A 47 -24.51 27.53 5.64
CA LYS A 47 -24.12 28.38 6.78
C LYS A 47 -23.44 27.55 7.89
N GLN A 48 -22.35 28.09 8.42
CA GLN A 48 -21.70 27.61 9.66
C GLN A 48 -22.69 27.70 10.84
N SER A 49 -22.91 26.57 11.52
CA SER A 49 -23.60 26.54 12.81
C SER A 49 -22.56 26.47 13.93
N LYS A 50 -22.58 27.46 14.83
CA LYS A 50 -21.81 27.49 16.08
C LYS A 50 -22.60 26.69 17.13
N PHE A 51 -22.12 25.51 17.51
CA PHE A 51 -22.65 24.80 18.67
C PHE A 51 -21.92 25.24 19.94
N LYS A 52 -22.66 25.88 20.85
CA LYS A 52 -22.25 26.15 22.24
C LYS A 52 -22.57 24.91 23.07
N VAL A 53 -21.57 24.39 23.79
CA VAL A 53 -21.74 23.32 24.79
C VAL A 53 -22.20 23.97 26.10
N PHE A 54 -23.34 23.51 26.63
CA PHE A 54 -23.82 23.86 27.97
C PHE A 54 -23.43 22.75 28.94
N ASN A 55 -22.65 23.07 29.97
CA ASN A 55 -22.39 22.19 31.11
C ASN A 55 -23.55 22.30 32.10
N ASN A 56 -24.30 21.22 32.31
CA ASN A 56 -25.16 21.06 33.47
C ASN A 56 -24.50 20.09 34.45
N ILE A 57 -24.21 20.62 35.63
CA ILE A 57 -23.73 19.88 36.81
C ILE A 57 -24.94 19.18 37.42
N SER A 58 -24.91 17.86 37.51
CA SER A 58 -25.83 17.09 38.36
C SER A 58 -25.02 16.38 39.43
N SER A 59 -25.28 16.76 40.67
CA SER A 59 -24.68 16.22 41.88
C SER A 59 -25.33 14.90 42.27
N THR A 60 -24.56 13.83 42.38
CA THR A 60 -24.92 12.65 43.17
C THR A 60 -23.71 12.11 43.91
N VAL A 61 -23.98 11.81 45.18
CA VAL A 61 -23.12 11.46 46.31
C VAL A 61 -22.16 10.30 46.04
N SER A 62 -20.91 10.49 46.46
CA SER A 62 -19.83 9.50 46.45
C SER A 62 -20.03 8.41 47.50
N THR A 63 -19.85 7.16 47.08
CA THR A 63 -19.34 6.07 47.92
C THR A 63 -18.21 5.39 47.13
N GLU A 64 -16.97 5.58 47.58
CA GLU A 64 -15.78 4.94 47.04
C GLU A 64 -15.76 3.44 47.37
N PRO A 65 -15.34 2.58 46.43
CA PRO A 65 -14.50 1.43 46.73
C PRO A 65 -13.08 1.72 46.25
N THR A 66 -12.12 1.58 47.16
CA THR A 66 -10.68 1.75 46.92
C THR A 66 -10.18 0.70 45.91
N ASN A 67 -10.06 1.08 44.64
CA ASN A 67 -9.29 0.31 43.66
C ASN A 67 -7.81 0.74 43.73
N PRO A 68 -6.85 -0.20 43.60
CA PRO A 68 -5.43 0.14 43.52
C PRO A 68 -5.16 1.00 42.28
N PRO A 69 -4.17 1.91 42.31
CA PRO A 69 -3.90 2.80 41.19
C PRO A 69 -3.52 1.96 39.98
N GLU A 70 -4.28 2.09 38.90
CA GLU A 70 -3.85 1.60 37.60
C GLU A 70 -2.47 2.20 37.27
N PRO A 71 -1.53 1.43 36.72
CA PRO A 71 -0.27 1.98 36.29
C PRO A 71 -0.56 2.96 35.15
N VAL A 72 -0.57 4.24 35.48
CA VAL A 72 -0.46 5.35 34.55
C VAL A 72 0.74 5.01 33.67
N PHE A 73 0.48 4.69 32.40
CA PHE A 73 1.54 4.76 31.41
C PHE A 73 1.96 6.22 31.39
N GLU A 74 3.06 6.52 32.08
CA GLU A 74 3.83 7.70 31.79
C GLU A 74 4.25 7.56 30.33
N THR A 75 3.50 8.23 29.45
CA THR A 75 3.92 8.54 28.10
C THR A 75 5.19 9.39 28.21
N HIS A 76 6.31 8.73 28.42
CA HIS A 76 7.64 9.29 28.30
C HIS A 76 7.85 9.62 26.83
N GLY A 77 7.47 10.83 26.44
CA GLY A 77 7.62 11.30 25.09
C GLY A 77 7.05 12.70 24.92
N ARG A 78 7.79 13.70 25.37
CA ARG A 78 7.54 15.10 25.03
C ARG A 78 7.75 15.28 23.51
N GLY A 79 6.69 15.07 22.71
CA GLY A 79 6.49 15.72 21.41
C GLY A 79 7.20 15.16 20.17
N GLU A 80 7.32 13.85 19.98
CA GLU A 80 7.69 13.33 18.65
C GLU A 80 6.49 13.42 17.69
N LYS A 81 6.50 14.47 16.86
CA LYS A 81 5.49 14.64 15.80
C LYS A 81 5.86 13.73 14.62
N PHE A 82 4.99 12.76 14.32
CA PHE A 82 5.15 11.90 13.16
C PHE A 82 5.05 12.72 11.86
N ASP A 83 6.11 12.69 11.04
CA ASP A 83 6.16 13.37 9.75
C ASP A 83 5.91 12.39 8.60
N TRP A 84 4.71 12.48 8.03
CA TRP A 84 4.24 11.68 6.90
C TRP A 84 5.11 11.84 5.65
N TYR A 85 5.72 13.01 5.47
CA TYR A 85 6.58 13.28 4.32
C TYR A 85 8.00 12.73 4.49
N LEU A 86 8.31 12.16 5.65
CA LEU A 86 9.58 11.53 6.00
C LEU A 86 9.41 10.01 6.26
N GLN A 87 8.54 9.39 5.48
CA GLN A 87 8.28 7.94 5.50
C GLN A 87 8.25 7.39 4.07
N TRP A 88 8.67 6.15 3.89
CA TRP A 88 8.49 5.45 2.62
C TRP A 88 7.01 5.19 2.38
N CYS A 89 6.52 5.64 1.22
CA CYS A 89 5.14 5.48 0.79
C CYS A 89 5.08 4.46 -0.36
N PRO A 90 4.21 3.45 -0.30
CA PRO A 90 3.97 2.59 -1.44
C PRO A 90 3.21 3.38 -2.50
N VAL A 91 3.61 3.26 -3.76
CA VAL A 91 2.93 3.93 -4.89
C VAL A 91 2.06 2.95 -5.64
N MET A 92 2.67 1.86 -6.13
CA MET A 92 2.01 0.87 -6.97
C MET A 92 2.80 -0.45 -7.02
N PRO A 93 2.14 -1.61 -7.05
CA PRO A 93 2.77 -2.85 -7.48
C PRO A 93 3.24 -2.75 -8.95
N ILE A 94 4.40 -3.34 -9.24
CA ILE A 94 5.02 -3.26 -10.58
C ILE A 94 4.21 -4.00 -11.66
N CYS A 95 3.39 -4.98 -11.27
CA CYS A 95 2.55 -5.75 -12.19
C CYS A 95 1.44 -4.89 -12.83
N ASP A 96 1.02 -3.82 -12.15
CA ASP A 96 0.01 -2.89 -12.65
C ASP A 96 0.62 -1.72 -13.45
N LEU A 97 1.96 -1.69 -13.58
CA LEU A 97 2.68 -0.65 -14.31
C LEU A 97 3.18 -1.14 -15.67
N VAL A 98 2.90 -0.36 -16.70
CA VAL A 98 3.34 -0.62 -18.08
C VAL A 98 4.56 0.21 -18.41
N LYS A 99 5.71 -0.45 -18.66
CA LYS A 99 7.01 0.21 -18.93
C LYS A 99 7.05 1.14 -20.15
N ARG A 100 6.05 1.10 -21.04
CA ARG A 100 6.01 1.91 -22.28
C ARG A 100 5.41 3.31 -22.07
N ARG A 101 4.70 3.55 -20.96
CA ARG A 101 4.00 4.82 -20.71
C ARG A 101 4.25 5.31 -19.29
N PRO A 102 4.22 6.63 -19.06
CA PRO A 102 4.13 7.16 -17.71
C PRO A 102 2.74 6.91 -17.10
N HIS A 103 2.66 6.95 -15.77
CA HIS A 103 1.44 6.70 -15.01
C HIS A 103 1.24 7.81 -13.98
N ALA A 104 0.10 8.51 -14.07
CA ALA A 104 -0.32 9.48 -13.06
C ALA A 104 -0.69 8.76 -11.77
N LYS A 105 -0.22 9.29 -10.63
CA LYS A 105 -0.62 8.83 -9.29
C LYS A 105 -0.77 10.03 -8.38
N LYS A 106 -1.73 9.96 -7.47
CA LYS A 106 -1.87 10.90 -6.36
C LYS A 106 -1.65 10.14 -5.06
N VAL A 107 -0.59 10.46 -4.33
CA VAL A 107 -0.26 9.81 -3.06
C VAL A 107 -0.09 10.89 -2.01
N ILE A 108 -0.83 10.79 -0.90
CA ILE A 108 -0.87 11.78 0.19
C ILE A 108 -1.04 13.25 -0.27
N GLY A 109 -1.83 13.44 -1.34
CA GLY A 109 -2.08 14.76 -1.92
C GLY A 109 -1.01 15.26 -2.90
N LEU A 110 0.09 14.53 -3.08
CA LEU A 110 1.12 14.83 -4.08
C LEU A 110 0.74 14.20 -5.42
N ASP A 111 0.75 15.02 -6.49
CA ASP A 111 0.63 14.55 -7.87
C ASP A 111 2.00 14.09 -8.35
N VAL A 112 2.16 12.79 -8.61
CA VAL A 112 3.43 12.20 -9.04
C VAL A 112 3.26 11.38 -10.32
N VAL A 113 4.32 11.33 -11.11
CA VAL A 113 4.40 10.49 -12.30
C VAL A 113 5.36 9.33 -12.03
N VAL A 114 4.85 8.10 -12.20
CA VAL A 114 5.65 6.88 -12.19
C VAL A 114 5.97 6.51 -13.63
N TRP A 115 7.25 6.38 -13.97
CA TRP A 115 7.66 6.04 -15.33
C TRP A 115 8.91 5.18 -15.35
N TRP A 116 9.11 4.46 -16.46
CA TRP A 116 10.26 3.59 -16.64
C TRP A 116 11.37 4.32 -17.39
N ASP A 117 12.49 4.58 -16.73
CA ASP A 117 13.69 5.06 -17.40
C ASP A 117 14.35 3.91 -18.14
N ARG A 118 14.34 3.97 -19.49
CA ARG A 118 14.94 2.91 -20.31
C ARG A 118 16.47 2.96 -20.30
N ASN A 119 17.07 4.09 -19.94
CA ASN A 119 18.52 4.24 -19.91
C ASN A 119 19.13 3.65 -18.64
N GLU A 120 18.43 3.76 -17.52
CA GLU A 120 18.86 3.22 -16.23
C GLU A 120 18.17 1.89 -15.87
N GLU A 121 17.19 1.45 -16.67
CA GLU A 121 16.38 0.25 -16.45
C GLU A 121 15.70 0.21 -15.07
N THR A 122 15.11 1.34 -14.67
CA THR A 122 14.51 1.49 -13.33
C THR A 122 13.25 2.37 -13.35
N TRP A 123 12.34 2.09 -12.42
CA TRP A 123 11.17 2.92 -12.16
C TRP A 123 11.58 4.20 -11.43
N LYS A 124 11.09 5.33 -11.93
CA LYS A 124 11.33 6.67 -11.38
C LYS A 124 10.01 7.31 -10.97
N VAL A 125 10.06 8.14 -9.93
CA VAL A 125 8.91 8.91 -9.44
C VAL A 125 9.27 10.39 -9.43
N PHE A 126 8.61 11.18 -10.28
CA PHE A 126 8.80 12.63 -10.35
C PHE A 126 7.54 13.38 -9.91
N ASP A 127 7.68 14.67 -9.61
CA ASP A 127 6.54 15.58 -9.57
C ASP A 127 5.83 15.57 -10.92
N ASP A 128 4.50 15.44 -10.94
CA ASP A 128 3.73 15.33 -12.18
C ASP A 128 3.46 16.69 -12.82
N ARG A 129 4.50 17.53 -12.89
CA ARG A 129 4.39 18.92 -13.36
C ARG A 129 5.63 19.28 -14.16
N CYS A 130 5.43 19.54 -15.45
CA CYS A 130 6.50 20.00 -16.31
C CYS A 130 6.97 21.40 -15.86
N PRO A 131 8.26 21.63 -15.59
CA PRO A 131 8.76 22.93 -15.11
C PRO A 131 8.59 24.07 -16.12
N HIS A 132 8.25 23.77 -17.38
CA HIS A 132 8.01 24.77 -18.41
C HIS A 132 6.66 25.49 -18.22
N ARG A 133 5.55 24.75 -18.21
CA ARG A 133 4.17 25.29 -18.16
C ARG A 133 3.21 24.42 -17.34
N LEU A 134 3.74 23.62 -16.42
CA LEU A 134 3.01 22.81 -15.44
C LEU A 134 2.09 21.73 -16.05
N ALA A 135 2.23 21.42 -17.34
CA ALA A 135 1.53 20.31 -17.95
C ALA A 135 1.90 18.99 -17.22
N PRO A 136 0.93 18.09 -16.97
CA PRO A 136 1.20 16.78 -16.41
C PRO A 136 2.21 16.03 -17.28
N LEU A 137 3.25 15.50 -16.65
CA LEU A 137 4.24 14.66 -17.33
C LEU A 137 3.70 13.25 -17.57
N SER A 138 2.71 12.83 -16.78
CA SER A 138 1.96 11.60 -16.92
C SER A 138 1.12 11.52 -18.20
N ASP A 139 0.72 12.66 -18.77
CA ASP A 139 0.11 12.73 -20.10
C ASP A 139 1.14 12.59 -21.23
N GLY A 140 2.42 12.59 -20.89
CA GLY A 140 3.55 12.48 -21.79
C GLY A 140 3.79 11.07 -22.31
N ARG A 141 5.04 10.81 -22.70
CA ARG A 141 5.47 9.54 -23.28
C ARG A 141 6.94 9.27 -23.00
N ILE A 142 7.36 8.03 -23.16
CA ILE A 142 8.78 7.68 -23.18
C ILE A 142 9.25 7.81 -24.64
N ASP A 143 10.16 8.74 -24.89
CA ASP A 143 10.66 9.01 -26.24
C ASP A 143 11.57 7.88 -26.76
N GLN A 144 11.99 7.99 -28.02
CA GLN A 144 12.85 7.00 -28.67
C GLN A 144 14.25 6.88 -28.04
N TRP A 145 14.67 7.87 -27.24
CA TRP A 145 15.93 7.86 -26.49
C TRP A 145 15.72 7.46 -25.02
N GLY A 146 14.55 6.92 -24.67
CA GLY A 146 14.27 6.40 -23.34
C GLY A 146 13.98 7.45 -22.27
N ARG A 147 13.75 8.71 -22.66
CA ARG A 147 13.51 9.83 -21.73
C ARG A 147 12.02 10.09 -21.54
N LEU A 148 11.66 10.69 -20.41
CA LEU A 148 10.30 11.18 -20.18
C LEU A 148 10.09 12.46 -20.99
N GLN A 149 9.21 12.42 -21.98
CA GLN A 149 8.86 13.55 -22.83
C GLN A 149 7.50 14.12 -22.46
N CYS A 150 7.47 15.41 -22.14
CA CYS A 150 6.24 16.16 -21.87
C CYS A 150 5.35 16.25 -23.13
N ALA A 151 4.05 16.01 -22.98
CA ALA A 151 3.08 16.06 -24.07
C ALA A 151 2.92 17.46 -24.67
N TYR A 152 3.15 18.51 -23.88
CA TYR A 152 2.83 19.87 -24.31
C TYR A 152 3.83 20.42 -25.34
N HIS A 153 5.10 20.57 -24.94
CA HIS A 153 6.13 21.16 -25.81
C HIS A 153 7.29 20.21 -26.10
N GLY A 154 7.18 18.93 -25.69
CA GLY A 154 8.17 17.91 -26.01
C GLY A 154 9.49 18.02 -25.25
N TRP A 155 9.54 18.76 -24.12
CA TRP A 155 10.71 18.79 -23.25
C TRP A 155 10.96 17.38 -22.70
N CYS A 156 12.22 16.94 -22.76
CA CYS A 156 12.61 15.59 -22.36
C CYS A 156 13.51 15.59 -21.12
N PHE A 157 13.22 14.71 -20.17
CA PHE A 157 13.92 14.58 -18.88
C PHE A 157 14.52 13.18 -18.73
N ASN A 158 15.72 13.08 -18.15
CA ASN A 158 16.29 11.78 -17.76
C ASN A 158 15.82 11.35 -16.36
N GLY A 159 16.22 10.17 -15.91
CA GLY A 159 15.91 9.60 -14.59
C GLY A 159 16.33 10.43 -13.37
N SER A 160 17.27 11.36 -13.54
CA SER A 160 17.68 12.32 -12.49
C SER A 160 16.91 13.65 -12.56
N GLY A 161 15.89 13.73 -13.41
CA GLY A 161 15.04 14.92 -13.58
C GLY A 161 15.68 16.05 -14.39
N ASN A 162 16.89 15.86 -14.92
CA ASN A 162 17.56 16.88 -15.71
C ASN A 162 16.90 16.98 -17.09
N CYS A 163 16.59 18.21 -17.52
CA CYS A 163 16.15 18.47 -18.89
C CYS A 163 17.31 18.17 -19.85
N LYS A 164 17.13 17.19 -20.73
CA LYS A 164 18.12 16.78 -21.72
C LYS A 164 17.86 17.36 -23.09
N PHE A 165 16.62 17.73 -23.38
CA PHE A 165 16.26 18.23 -24.71
C PHE A 165 15.05 19.14 -24.66
N ILE A 166 15.17 20.26 -25.36
CA ILE A 166 14.11 21.24 -25.58
C ILE A 166 14.00 21.40 -27.09
N PRO A 167 12.92 20.90 -27.73
CA PRO A 167 12.82 20.93 -29.20
C PRO A 167 12.92 22.33 -29.81
N GLN A 168 12.50 23.35 -29.05
CA GLN A 168 12.46 24.74 -29.50
C GLN A 168 13.77 25.50 -29.24
N ALA A 169 14.74 24.91 -28.53
CA ALA A 169 16.01 25.56 -28.26
C ALA A 169 16.93 25.44 -29.48
N PRO A 170 17.50 26.55 -30.00
CA PRO A 170 18.38 26.49 -31.14
C PRO A 170 19.69 25.77 -30.78
N PRO A 171 20.28 24.97 -31.69
CA PRO A 171 21.50 24.19 -31.40
C PRO A 171 22.68 25.03 -30.91
N ASN A 172 22.82 26.24 -31.45
CA ASN A 172 23.90 27.18 -31.12
C ASN A 172 23.48 28.27 -30.11
N GLY A 173 22.32 28.12 -29.48
CA GLY A 173 21.84 29.06 -28.48
C GLY A 173 22.38 28.79 -27.07
N PRO A 174 21.95 29.61 -26.10
CA PRO A 174 22.20 29.33 -24.68
C PRO A 174 21.70 27.93 -24.31
N LYS A 175 22.46 27.20 -23.48
CA LYS A 175 22.10 25.86 -23.00
C LYS A 175 20.99 25.92 -21.95
N VAL A 176 19.79 26.37 -22.33
CA VAL A 176 18.64 26.55 -21.43
C VAL A 176 18.25 25.26 -20.72
N HIS A 177 18.41 24.11 -21.38
CA HIS A 177 18.17 22.79 -20.80
C HIS A 177 19.07 22.48 -19.58
N ALA A 178 20.25 23.11 -19.48
CA ALA A 178 21.18 22.92 -18.36
C ALA A 178 20.84 23.80 -17.14
N ALA A 179 19.86 24.70 -17.24
CA ALA A 179 19.45 25.53 -16.12
C ALA A 179 18.73 24.68 -15.06
N LYS A 180 19.02 24.90 -13.77
CA LYS A 180 18.34 24.19 -12.67
C LYS A 180 16.81 24.33 -12.70
N LYS A 181 16.30 25.49 -13.17
CA LYS A 181 14.86 25.75 -13.34
C LYS A 181 14.22 24.91 -14.45
N ALA A 182 15.01 24.32 -15.33
CA ALA A 182 14.53 23.39 -16.35
C ALA A 182 14.43 21.96 -15.82
N CYS A 183 14.96 21.64 -14.63
CA CYS A 183 14.86 20.30 -14.06
C CYS A 183 13.50 20.06 -13.39
N VAL A 184 13.00 18.83 -13.48
CA VAL A 184 11.83 18.37 -12.72
C VAL A 184 12.27 17.88 -11.34
N ALA A 185 11.41 18.06 -10.33
CA ALA A 185 11.65 17.51 -9.02
C ALA A 185 11.55 15.97 -9.05
N VAL A 186 12.55 15.31 -8.46
CA VAL A 186 12.66 13.86 -8.39
C VAL A 186 12.48 13.43 -6.94
N TYR A 187 11.63 12.44 -6.71
CA TYR A 187 11.51 11.80 -5.41
C TYR A 187 12.45 10.59 -5.35
N PRO A 188 13.19 10.39 -4.24
CA PRO A 188 13.89 9.13 -4.02
C PRO A 188 12.90 7.97 -4.14
N SER A 189 13.22 6.97 -4.96
CA SER A 189 12.34 5.85 -5.22
C SER A 189 13.12 4.55 -5.36
N THR A 190 12.49 3.44 -4.98
CA THR A 190 13.06 2.10 -5.12
C THR A 190 11.96 1.08 -5.41
N VAL A 191 12.35 -0.07 -5.94
CA VAL A 191 11.46 -1.24 -6.01
C VAL A 191 11.86 -2.18 -4.88
N GLN A 192 10.91 -2.56 -4.05
CA GLN A 192 11.08 -3.56 -2.99
C GLN A 192 9.79 -4.36 -2.86
N ASN A 193 9.89 -5.70 -2.69
CA ASN A 193 8.75 -6.62 -2.64
C ASN A 193 7.75 -6.38 -3.78
N ASN A 194 8.26 -6.23 -5.01
CA ASN A 194 7.48 -5.96 -6.23
C ASN A 194 6.60 -4.69 -6.18
N ILE A 195 6.90 -3.74 -5.29
CA ILE A 195 6.20 -2.46 -5.15
C ILE A 195 7.16 -1.32 -5.48
N VAL A 196 6.71 -0.31 -6.23
CA VAL A 196 7.39 0.97 -6.33
C VAL A 196 7.12 1.76 -5.06
N TRP A 197 8.18 2.06 -4.31
CA TRP A 197 8.17 2.91 -3.14
C TRP A 197 8.78 4.27 -3.47
N PHE A 198 8.27 5.32 -2.87
CA PHE A 198 8.89 6.65 -2.94
C PHE A 198 8.98 7.31 -1.57
N TRP A 199 9.98 8.16 -1.41
CA TRP A 199 10.11 9.08 -0.31
C TRP A 199 9.45 10.41 -0.72
N PRO A 200 8.34 10.82 -0.10
CA PRO A 200 7.53 11.97 -0.52
C PRO A 200 8.15 13.33 -0.18
N ASN A 201 9.48 13.44 -0.30
CA ASN A 201 10.22 14.68 -0.14
C ASN A 201 11.35 14.74 -1.17
N SER A 202 11.21 15.64 -2.14
CA SER A 202 12.16 15.81 -3.25
C SER A 202 13.37 16.70 -2.89
N ASN A 203 13.54 17.07 -1.62
CA ASN A 203 14.69 17.85 -1.20
C ASN A 203 15.99 17.06 -1.49
N PRO A 204 17.00 17.66 -2.16
CA PRO A 204 18.25 16.97 -2.51
C PRO A 204 18.99 16.31 -1.34
N ARG A 205 18.76 16.74 -0.09
CA ARG A 205 19.33 16.09 1.10
C ARG A 205 18.90 14.62 1.26
N TYR A 206 17.74 14.26 0.71
CA TYR A 206 17.18 12.91 0.81
C TYR A 206 17.51 12.02 -0.39
N LYS A 207 18.34 12.47 -1.32
CA LYS A 207 18.67 11.68 -2.53
C LYS A 207 19.20 10.27 -2.20
N ASP A 208 19.90 10.13 -1.07
CA ASP A 208 20.51 8.88 -0.59
C ASP A 208 19.76 8.26 0.59
N ILE A 209 18.50 8.67 0.85
CA ILE A 209 17.71 8.24 2.02
C ILE A 209 17.58 6.72 2.12
N LEU A 210 17.66 5.99 1.00
CA LEU A 210 17.63 4.53 0.97
C LEU A 210 18.77 3.86 1.75
N VAL A 211 19.91 4.55 1.92
CA VAL A 211 21.05 4.07 2.73
C VAL A 211 20.74 4.16 4.22
N GLU A 212 20.07 5.24 4.64
CA GLU A 212 19.75 5.50 6.05
C GLU A 212 18.48 4.75 6.50
N LYS A 213 17.48 4.69 5.62
CA LYS A 213 16.17 4.12 5.92
C LYS A 213 15.63 3.42 4.68
N LYS A 214 15.32 2.13 4.80
CA LYS A 214 14.69 1.33 3.74
C LYS A 214 13.18 1.32 3.90
N PRO A 215 12.41 1.05 2.82
CA PRO A 215 11.00 0.71 2.96
C PRO A 215 10.80 -0.51 3.87
N PRO A 216 9.64 -0.67 4.52
CA PRO A 216 9.30 -1.89 5.24
C PRO A 216 9.45 -3.13 4.34
N TYR A 217 10.08 -4.18 4.87
CA TYR A 217 10.36 -5.42 4.14
C TYR A 217 9.46 -6.55 4.64
N ILE A 218 8.84 -7.28 3.71
CA ILE A 218 7.95 -8.42 3.99
C ILE A 218 8.59 -9.66 3.37
N PRO A 219 9.25 -10.54 4.15
CA PRO A 219 10.00 -11.67 3.63
C PRO A 219 9.17 -12.63 2.77
N GLU A 220 7.90 -12.83 3.10
CA GLU A 220 7.02 -13.79 2.44
C GLU A 220 6.72 -13.43 0.98
N ILE A 221 6.82 -12.14 0.61
CA ILE A 221 6.61 -11.70 -0.78
C ILE A 221 7.77 -12.14 -1.69
N ASP A 222 8.97 -12.29 -1.15
CA ASP A 222 10.16 -12.69 -1.91
C ASP A 222 10.49 -14.18 -1.72
N ASP A 223 9.76 -14.89 -0.86
CA ASP A 223 9.93 -16.32 -0.60
C ASP A 223 9.20 -17.16 -1.67
N PRO A 224 9.91 -17.99 -2.45
CA PRO A 224 9.31 -18.81 -3.51
C PRO A 224 8.40 -19.93 -2.99
N SER A 225 8.39 -20.22 -1.69
CA SER A 225 7.45 -21.16 -1.07
C SER A 225 6.04 -20.58 -0.91
N PHE A 226 5.88 -19.25 -1.07
CA PHE A 226 4.60 -18.57 -1.03
C PHE A 226 4.10 -18.24 -2.44
N THR A 227 2.77 -18.24 -2.60
CA THR A 227 2.13 -17.69 -3.79
C THR A 227 1.69 -16.26 -3.51
N ASN A 228 2.12 -15.33 -4.35
CA ASN A 228 1.86 -13.92 -4.17
C ASN A 228 0.86 -13.40 -5.20
N LEU A 229 -0.25 -12.83 -4.71
CA LEU A 229 -1.21 -12.08 -5.52
C LEU A 229 -1.13 -10.60 -5.12
N MET A 230 -0.84 -9.75 -6.09
CA MET A 230 -0.73 -8.30 -5.88
C MET A 230 -1.69 -7.57 -6.80
N GLY A 231 -2.21 -6.45 -6.32
CA GLY A 231 -3.02 -5.55 -7.12
C GLY A 231 -3.31 -4.26 -6.37
N ASN A 232 -3.89 -3.29 -7.08
CA ASN A 232 -4.38 -2.06 -6.50
C ASN A 232 -5.89 -1.90 -6.65
N ARG A 233 -6.48 -1.10 -5.75
CA ARG A 233 -7.86 -0.64 -5.86
C ARG A 233 -7.97 0.78 -5.35
N ASP A 234 -8.65 1.62 -6.12
CA ASP A 234 -9.07 2.94 -5.67
C ASP A 234 -10.46 2.80 -5.03
N ILE A 235 -10.60 3.31 -3.82
CA ILE A 235 -11.85 3.26 -3.07
C ILE A 235 -12.24 4.69 -2.64
N PRO A 236 -13.53 5.11 -2.74
CA PRO A 236 -13.92 6.50 -2.56
C PRO A 236 -14.07 6.91 -1.07
N TYR A 237 -13.08 6.60 -0.23
CA TYR A 237 -13.01 7.03 1.16
C TYR A 237 -11.55 7.19 1.63
N GLY A 238 -11.36 7.86 2.76
CA GLY A 238 -10.05 8.12 3.35
C GLY A 238 -9.32 6.83 3.76
N TYR A 239 -7.98 6.85 3.71
CA TYR A 239 -7.17 5.69 4.08
C TYR A 239 -7.38 5.34 5.57
N GLU A 240 -7.63 6.35 6.40
CA GLU A 240 -7.87 6.20 7.83
C GLU A 240 -9.08 5.30 8.12
N VAL A 241 -10.16 5.45 7.34
CA VAL A 241 -11.36 4.61 7.45
C VAL A 241 -11.06 3.17 7.01
N LEU A 242 -10.23 3.00 5.97
CA LEU A 242 -9.81 1.68 5.52
C LEU A 242 -8.95 0.96 6.56
N ILE A 243 -7.98 1.67 7.14
CA ILE A 243 -7.09 1.12 8.16
C ILE A 243 -7.88 0.74 9.42
N GLU A 244 -8.80 1.60 9.85
CA GLU A 244 -9.72 1.31 10.96
C GLU A 244 -10.54 0.04 10.68
N ASN A 245 -11.14 -0.06 9.49
CA ASN A 245 -11.90 -1.25 9.10
C ASN A 245 -11.04 -2.52 9.04
N LEU A 246 -9.82 -2.44 8.48
CA LEU A 246 -8.90 -3.58 8.41
C LEU A 246 -8.45 -4.06 9.80
N MET A 247 -8.38 -3.14 10.76
CA MET A 247 -7.91 -3.40 12.11
C MET A 247 -9.02 -3.76 13.09
N ASP A 248 -10.29 -3.59 12.74
CA ASP A 248 -11.43 -3.95 13.58
C ASP A 248 -11.87 -5.40 13.30
N PRO A 249 -11.50 -6.41 14.13
CA PRO A 249 -11.99 -7.77 13.90
C PRO A 249 -13.48 -7.93 14.25
N ALA A 250 -14.14 -6.97 14.93
CA ALA A 250 -15.53 -7.10 15.34
C ALA A 250 -16.51 -7.08 14.16
N HIS A 251 -16.16 -6.41 13.04
CA HIS A 251 -16.98 -6.45 11.83
C HIS A 251 -16.97 -7.82 11.13
N VAL A 252 -15.97 -8.67 11.38
CA VAL A 252 -15.72 -9.88 10.56
C VAL A 252 -16.89 -10.85 10.54
N PRO A 253 -17.50 -11.26 11.69
CA PRO A 253 -18.63 -12.19 11.69
C PRO A 253 -19.88 -11.65 11.00
N TYR A 254 -20.02 -10.32 10.89
CA TYR A 254 -21.21 -9.66 10.37
C TYR A 254 -21.07 -9.28 8.90
N ALA A 255 -20.02 -8.52 8.56
CA ALA A 255 -19.81 -7.99 7.22
C ALA A 255 -19.34 -9.07 6.23
N HIS A 256 -18.62 -10.10 6.70
CA HIS A 256 -18.13 -11.20 5.86
C HIS A 256 -18.97 -12.47 6.01
N TYR A 257 -20.19 -12.38 6.56
CA TYR A 257 -21.09 -13.52 6.72
C TYR A 257 -21.40 -14.18 5.36
N GLY A 258 -21.10 -15.48 5.25
CA GLY A 258 -21.28 -16.24 4.01
C GLY A 258 -20.26 -15.94 2.91
N VAL A 259 -19.27 -15.08 3.19
CA VAL A 259 -18.16 -14.73 2.29
C VAL A 259 -16.84 -15.28 2.81
N MET A 260 -16.60 -15.19 4.13
CA MET A 260 -15.43 -15.76 4.81
C MET A 260 -15.87 -16.88 5.76
N GLU A 261 -15.43 -18.12 5.51
CA GLU A 261 -15.75 -19.29 6.35
C GLU A 261 -14.82 -19.43 7.58
N ILE A 262 -14.22 -18.34 8.07
CA ILE A 262 -13.03 -18.38 8.94
C ILE A 262 -13.37 -18.48 10.44
N LEU A 263 -14.63 -18.32 10.87
CA LEU A 263 -14.98 -18.30 12.31
C LEU A 263 -16.22 -19.15 12.66
N PRO A 264 -16.20 -19.89 13.79
CA PRO A 264 -17.32 -20.70 14.22
C PRO A 264 -18.46 -19.84 14.78
N SER A 265 -19.62 -19.98 14.14
CA SER A 265 -20.97 -19.68 14.61
C SER A 265 -21.41 -18.22 14.78
N LYS A 266 -22.68 -18.03 14.39
CA LYS A 266 -23.48 -16.82 14.51
C LYS A 266 -23.51 -16.26 15.93
N ASN A 267 -23.48 -14.93 16.05
CA ASN A 267 -23.94 -14.14 17.20
C ASN A 267 -23.00 -14.00 18.43
N SER A 268 -21.69 -14.18 18.32
CA SER A 268 -20.78 -13.77 19.41
C SER A 268 -20.36 -12.31 19.25
N SER A 269 -21.21 -11.36 19.62
CA SER A 269 -20.80 -9.97 19.92
C SER A 269 -20.03 -9.91 21.23
N THR A 270 -18.93 -10.65 21.31
CA THR A 270 -18.05 -10.67 22.47
C THR A 270 -16.86 -9.77 22.21
N PRO A 271 -16.40 -9.00 23.21
CA PRO A 271 -15.13 -8.29 23.10
C PRO A 271 -14.02 -9.24 22.64
N ILE A 272 -13.21 -8.77 21.69
CA ILE A 272 -12.11 -9.56 21.14
C ILE A 272 -10.88 -9.26 21.99
N GLU A 273 -10.38 -10.29 22.67
CA GLU A 273 -9.15 -10.18 23.45
C GLU A 273 -7.93 -10.24 22.53
N PHE A 274 -7.01 -9.28 22.72
CA PHE A 274 -5.73 -9.24 22.03
C PHE A 274 -4.62 -8.76 22.96
N MET A 275 -3.39 -9.16 22.66
CA MET A 275 -2.19 -8.73 23.37
C MET A 275 -1.40 -7.77 22.49
N ILE A 276 -1.06 -6.60 23.02
CA ILE A 276 -0.13 -5.66 22.37
C ILE A 276 1.29 -6.08 22.78
N GLU A 277 2.08 -6.53 21.81
CA GLU A 277 3.50 -6.86 22.05
C GLU A 277 4.40 -5.63 21.90
N LYS A 278 4.01 -4.70 21.01
CA LYS A 278 4.76 -3.50 20.70
C LYS A 278 3.79 -2.37 20.37
N LEU A 279 4.07 -1.17 20.89
CA LEU A 279 3.36 0.07 20.53
C LEU A 279 4.34 1.25 20.63
N ASP A 280 4.58 1.94 19.52
CA ASP A 280 5.37 3.17 19.45
C ASP A 280 4.86 4.09 18.32
N VAL A 281 5.54 5.22 18.10
CA VAL A 281 5.17 6.22 17.06
C VAL A 281 5.24 5.67 15.63
N ASN A 282 5.90 4.54 15.40
CA ASN A 282 6.02 3.86 14.11
C ASN A 282 5.00 2.73 13.95
N GLY A 283 4.11 2.51 14.92
CA GLY A 283 3.01 1.56 14.83
C GLY A 283 2.98 0.55 15.99
N PHE A 284 2.39 -0.61 15.76
CA PHE A 284 2.15 -1.60 16.81
C PHE A 284 2.10 -3.03 16.27
N ASN A 285 2.32 -3.99 17.17
CA ASN A 285 2.14 -5.42 16.92
C ASN A 285 1.12 -5.96 17.92
N ILE A 286 0.09 -6.62 17.42
CA ILE A 286 -0.90 -7.32 18.22
C ILE A 286 -0.95 -8.81 17.89
N VAL A 287 -1.31 -9.59 18.91
CA VAL A 287 -1.53 -11.02 18.82
C VAL A 287 -2.94 -11.33 19.31
N GLN A 288 -3.67 -12.14 18.54
CA GLN A 288 -5.08 -12.47 18.76
C GLN A 288 -5.31 -13.99 18.75
N PHE A 289 -6.46 -14.43 19.25
CA PHE A 289 -6.92 -15.84 19.21
C PHE A 289 -5.89 -16.85 19.75
N GLN A 290 -5.41 -16.67 20.98
CA GLN A 290 -4.40 -17.58 21.58
C GLN A 290 -3.11 -17.71 20.73
N GLU A 291 -2.65 -16.60 20.15
CA GLU A 291 -1.46 -16.51 19.31
C GLU A 291 -1.54 -17.09 17.90
N TRP A 292 -2.73 -17.45 17.44
CA TRP A 292 -2.93 -17.91 16.07
C TRP A 292 -2.82 -16.80 15.03
N SER A 293 -3.17 -15.56 15.39
CA SER A 293 -3.15 -14.43 14.47
C SER A 293 -2.23 -13.34 15.00
N ARG A 294 -1.33 -12.86 14.16
CA ARG A 294 -0.49 -11.70 14.43
C ARG A 294 -0.84 -10.61 13.43
N CYS A 295 -1.14 -9.42 13.92
CA CYS A 295 -1.37 -8.24 13.09
C CYS A 295 -0.37 -7.16 13.46
N THR A 296 0.30 -6.64 12.45
CA THR A 296 1.34 -5.62 12.54
C THR A 296 0.86 -4.41 11.76
N PHE A 297 0.82 -3.26 12.42
CA PHE A 297 0.70 -1.97 11.73
C PHE A 297 2.05 -1.27 11.76
N ILE A 298 2.56 -0.94 10.59
CA ILE A 298 3.74 -0.09 10.40
C ILE A 298 3.25 1.23 9.83
N ALA A 299 3.36 2.27 10.65
CA ALA A 299 2.94 3.60 10.28
C ALA A 299 3.73 4.08 9.05
N PRO A 300 3.09 4.75 8.09
CA PRO A 300 1.68 5.16 8.14
C PRO A 300 0.71 4.24 7.39
N TYR A 301 1.19 3.31 6.57
CA TYR A 301 0.37 2.74 5.50
C TYR A 301 0.27 1.21 5.49
N LEU A 302 1.10 0.52 6.28
CA LEU A 302 1.25 -0.92 6.13
C LEU A 302 0.53 -1.65 7.26
N VAL A 303 -0.50 -2.38 6.90
CA VAL A 303 -1.09 -3.43 7.75
C VAL A 303 -0.64 -4.77 7.18
N TYR A 304 -0.09 -5.61 8.03
CA TYR A 304 0.38 -6.94 7.71
C TYR A 304 -0.21 -7.90 8.74
N ALA A 305 -0.93 -8.92 8.29
CA ALA A 305 -1.49 -9.96 9.14
C ALA A 305 -0.96 -11.32 8.71
N SER A 306 -0.53 -12.12 9.67
CA SER A 306 -0.12 -13.51 9.46
C SER A 306 -0.88 -14.44 10.39
N LEU A 307 -1.26 -15.59 9.85
CA LEU A 307 -1.81 -16.70 10.62
C LEU A 307 -0.67 -17.68 10.88
N LYS A 308 -0.46 -18.09 12.14
CA LYS A 308 0.37 -19.26 12.40
C LYS A 308 -0.30 -20.45 11.70
N PRO A 309 0.41 -21.23 10.87
CA PRO A 309 -0.07 -22.55 10.49
C PRO A 309 -0.38 -23.34 11.76
N GLU A 310 -1.43 -24.15 11.76
CA GLU A 310 -1.55 -25.19 12.79
C GLU A 310 -0.25 -26.00 12.79
N ASP A 311 0.56 -25.84 13.83
CA ASP A 311 1.55 -26.84 14.17
C ASP A 311 0.80 -28.16 14.24
N GLN A 312 1.11 -29.10 13.34
CA GLN A 312 0.70 -30.48 13.52
C GLN A 312 1.13 -30.87 14.93
N ALA A 313 0.12 -31.13 15.75
CA ALA A 313 0.21 -31.39 17.18
C ALA A 313 1.55 -32.00 17.61
N ASN A 314 2.25 -31.33 18.51
CA ASN A 314 2.72 -31.94 19.75
C ASN A 314 3.15 -30.86 20.74
N GLY A 315 2.49 -30.89 21.90
CA GLY A 315 2.49 -29.81 22.87
C GLY A 315 3.83 -29.55 23.54
N SER A 316 4.05 -28.28 23.86
CA SER A 316 4.65 -27.89 25.13
C SER A 316 4.24 -26.45 25.44
N ILE A 317 3.69 -26.25 26.64
CA ILE A 317 3.24 -24.95 27.17
C ILE A 317 4.45 -24.28 27.82
N SER A 318 4.78 -23.06 27.39
CA SER A 318 5.55 -22.05 28.15
C SER A 318 5.52 -20.75 27.33
N SER A 319 5.32 -19.54 27.84
CA SER A 319 5.64 -18.96 29.14
C SER A 319 4.72 -17.76 29.44
N ALA A 320 4.71 -17.32 30.70
CA ALA A 320 3.89 -16.23 31.22
C ALA A 320 4.29 -14.86 30.65
N GLY A 321 3.44 -14.32 29.76
CA GLY A 321 3.40 -12.90 29.41
C GLY A 321 2.32 -12.18 30.24
N THR A 322 2.63 -10.98 30.72
CA THR A 322 1.72 -10.13 31.49
C THR A 322 0.45 -9.82 30.69
N ARG A 323 -0.67 -10.44 31.08
CA ARG A 323 -2.00 -10.15 30.52
C ARG A 323 -2.44 -8.75 30.99
N LYS A 324 -2.59 -7.80 30.07
CA LYS A 324 -3.32 -6.55 30.33
C LYS A 324 -4.65 -6.59 29.58
N LEU A 325 -5.73 -6.44 30.34
CA LEU A 325 -7.10 -6.31 29.86
C LEU A 325 -7.27 -4.86 29.38
N ILE A 326 -7.44 -4.62 28.09
CA ILE A 326 -7.89 -3.32 27.60
C ILE A 326 -9.14 -3.57 26.75
N GLN A 327 -10.28 -3.17 27.31
CA GLN A 327 -11.60 -3.37 26.76
C GLN A 327 -11.89 -2.17 25.85
N GLY A 328 -11.66 -2.33 24.55
CA GLY A 328 -12.06 -1.35 23.55
C GLY A 328 -13.54 -1.51 23.22
N VAL A 329 -14.35 -0.51 23.54
CA VAL A 329 -15.70 -0.35 22.98
C VAL A 329 -15.55 0.45 21.70
N ALA A 330 -16.05 -0.07 20.59
CA ALA A 330 -16.21 0.70 19.36
C ALA A 330 -17.38 1.68 19.59
N ASP A 331 -17.08 2.98 19.63
CA ASP A 331 -18.08 4.06 19.61
C ASP A 331 -18.35 4.52 18.17
#